data_AF-A0A0D7BAW0-F1
#
_entry.id   AF-A0A0D7BAW0-F1
#
_cell.length_a   1.000
_cell.length_b   1.000
_cell.length_c   1.000
_cell.angle_alpha   90.00
_cell.angle_beta   90.00
_cell.angle_gamma   90.00
#
_symmetry.space_group_name_H-M   'P 1'
#
loop_
_entity.id
_entity.type
_entity.pdbx_description
1 polymer ?
#
loop_
_entity_poly.entity_id
_entity_poly.type
_entity_poly.pdbx_seq_one_letter_code
_entity_poly.pdbx_strand_id
1 'polypeptide(L)'
;MYDSSDSFSPAQPDFVRQIRSHIKNLQTELDSRRTAFEASVAPLEAHIRQYQSMLCPCHSLPTEVWGEIFKFVPTLRKFTEEDSFVVNIHPNSSEYPWNISRVCRRWRMICITSPNIWNSVSLTKMDRFTSGTNSILSAVLERAITSPSLHIRLDFTSFSLEYLPTMQEYLPRITHLHVEGKAKEFARLTTILPLSNLRELTVRVFAAWFSFSDNDSDDIENEDEETGSQWDDEPLDCMPILRSFQSCPKLRVLGLEVDMDGMCAEAEPIDHAALTFPWSQLAELTISWPNNGGVLAPLYESCENLEKLSFDGYAYSPASPHHWEAVAQVVLPKLSSLDLQNVPWGMPQSFVCPSLDTLCIGSICYEPDVMDMGYRGEGEYGV
;
A
#
# COMPACT_ATOMS: atom_id res chain seq x y z
N MET A 1 -26.37 28.90 -96.89
CA MET A 1 -25.51 29.35 -95.77
C MET A 1 -25.61 28.31 -94.66
N TYR A 2 -24.91 27.19 -94.83
CA TYR A 2 -24.64 26.26 -93.74
C TYR A 2 -23.14 26.30 -93.57
N ASP A 3 -22.74 26.93 -92.47
CA ASP A 3 -21.36 27.15 -92.10
C ASP A 3 -20.69 25.80 -91.88
N SER A 4 -19.46 25.69 -92.40
CA SER A 4 -18.68 24.47 -92.50
C SER A 4 -18.36 23.95 -91.10
N SER A 5 -19.19 23.02 -90.60
CA SER A 5 -18.90 22.26 -89.40
C SER A 5 -17.78 21.28 -89.71
N ASP A 6 -16.54 21.76 -89.61
CA ASP A 6 -15.34 20.92 -89.55
C ASP A 6 -15.51 19.92 -88.42
N SER A 7 -15.92 18.71 -88.78
CA SER A 7 -16.07 17.60 -87.84
C SER A 7 -14.67 17.22 -87.39
N PHE A 8 -14.27 17.74 -86.23
CA PHE A 8 -13.07 17.31 -85.53
C PHE A 8 -13.12 15.79 -85.35
N SER A 9 -12.34 15.08 -86.16
CA SER A 9 -12.23 13.63 -86.07
C SER A 9 -11.49 13.28 -84.78
N PRO A 10 -12.13 12.57 -83.83
CA PRO A 10 -11.57 12.28 -82.50
C PRO A 10 -10.35 11.33 -82.53
N ALA A 11 -9.89 10.93 -83.71
CA ALA A 11 -8.76 10.04 -83.91
C ALA A 11 -7.40 10.76 -84.11
N GLN A 12 -7.35 12.10 -84.08
CA GLN A 12 -6.05 12.80 -84.16
C GLN A 12 -5.25 12.63 -82.85
N PRO A 13 -4.07 11.98 -82.90
CA PRO A 13 -3.29 11.65 -81.70
C PRO A 13 -2.80 12.89 -80.94
N ASP A 14 -2.60 14.02 -81.62
CA ASP A 14 -2.18 15.27 -81.01
C ASP A 14 -3.25 15.89 -80.12
N PHE A 15 -4.52 15.79 -80.52
CA PHE A 15 -5.65 16.28 -79.71
C PHE A 15 -5.81 15.44 -78.43
N VAL A 16 -5.72 14.10 -78.54
CA VAL A 16 -5.76 13.21 -77.38
C VAL A 16 -4.59 13.51 -76.43
N ARG A 17 -3.39 13.78 -76.96
CA ARG A 17 -2.22 14.20 -76.16
C ARG A 17 -2.44 15.54 -75.46
N GLN A 18 -3.05 16.51 -76.15
CA GLN A 18 -3.38 17.82 -75.58
C GLN A 18 -4.40 17.70 -74.44
N ILE A 19 -5.47 16.91 -74.62
CA ILE A 19 -6.46 16.64 -73.57
C ILE A 19 -5.80 15.96 -72.37
N ARG A 20 -4.98 14.92 -72.59
CA ARG A 20 -4.27 14.24 -71.49
C ARG A 20 -3.36 15.19 -70.72
N SER A 21 -2.66 16.09 -71.42
CA SER A 21 -1.85 17.14 -70.80
C SER A 21 -2.70 18.10 -69.94
N HIS A 22 -3.84 18.54 -70.47
CA HIS A 22 -4.75 19.44 -69.75
C HIS A 22 -5.34 18.77 -68.50
N ILE A 23 -5.77 17.51 -68.60
CA ILE A 23 -6.25 16.72 -67.45
C ILE A 23 -5.15 16.62 -66.39
N LYS A 24 -3.91 16.33 -66.79
CA LYS A 24 -2.79 16.23 -65.85
C LYS A 24 -2.52 17.56 -65.13
N ASN A 25 -2.59 18.68 -65.85
CA ASN A 25 -2.41 20.01 -65.26
C ASN A 25 -3.53 20.35 -64.27
N LEU A 26 -4.79 20.07 -64.62
CA LEU A 26 -5.93 20.26 -63.72
C LEU A 26 -5.84 19.39 -62.46
N GLN A 27 -5.40 18.14 -62.58
CA GLN A 27 -5.14 17.27 -61.44
C GLN A 27 -4.06 17.86 -60.52
N THR A 28 -2.95 18.32 -61.10
CA THR A 28 -1.86 18.95 -60.34
C THR A 28 -2.32 20.23 -59.64
N GLU A 29 -3.18 21.03 -60.28
CA GLU A 29 -3.74 22.24 -59.68
C GLU A 29 -4.77 21.93 -58.57
N LEU A 30 -5.56 20.86 -58.71
CA LEU A 30 -6.49 20.42 -57.68
C LEU A 30 -5.73 19.94 -56.44
N ASP A 31 -4.68 19.14 -56.63
CA ASP A 31 -3.83 18.64 -55.55
C ASP A 31 -3.09 19.80 -54.83
N SER A 32 -2.63 20.80 -55.57
CA SER A 32 -2.00 21.99 -54.96
C SER A 32 -2.98 22.85 -54.16
N ARG A 33 -4.22 22.99 -54.63
CA ARG A 33 -5.27 23.71 -53.88
C ARG A 33 -5.73 22.94 -52.64
N ARG A 34 -5.83 21.62 -52.74
CA ARG A 34 -6.18 20.75 -51.60
C ARG A 34 -5.11 20.84 -50.51
N THR A 35 -3.85 20.71 -50.88
CA THR A 35 -2.73 20.84 -49.93
C THR A 35 -2.65 22.25 -49.34
N ALA A 36 -2.87 23.31 -50.12
CA ALA A 36 -2.94 24.68 -49.60
C ALA A 36 -4.13 24.89 -48.64
N PHE A 37 -5.28 24.29 -48.93
CA PHE A 37 -6.45 24.33 -48.04
C PHE A 37 -6.19 23.56 -46.75
N GLU A 38 -5.70 22.32 -46.82
CA GLU A 38 -5.34 21.52 -45.64
C GLU A 38 -4.29 22.24 -44.78
N ALA A 39 -3.31 22.88 -45.40
CA ALA A 39 -2.32 23.73 -44.72
C ALA A 39 -2.95 24.95 -44.03
N SER A 40 -4.04 25.51 -44.57
CA SER A 40 -4.79 26.62 -43.94
C SER A 40 -5.74 26.16 -42.83
N VAL A 41 -6.25 24.92 -42.89
CA VAL A 41 -7.18 24.35 -41.89
C VAL A 41 -6.44 23.90 -40.62
N ALA A 42 -5.27 23.29 -40.76
CA ALA A 42 -4.47 22.80 -39.63
C ALA A 42 -4.24 23.84 -38.49
N PRO A 43 -3.84 25.10 -38.76
CA PRO A 43 -3.68 26.10 -37.69
C PRO A 43 -5.01 26.55 -37.07
N LEU A 44 -6.12 26.58 -37.84
CA LEU A 44 -7.45 26.92 -37.31
C LEU A 44 -7.95 25.83 -36.37
N GLU A 45 -7.77 24.56 -36.73
CA GLU A 45 -8.10 23.43 -35.84
C GLU A 45 -7.27 23.46 -34.55
N ALA A 46 -5.98 23.80 -34.64
CA ALA A 46 -5.13 23.97 -33.47
C ALA A 46 -5.64 25.10 -32.55
N HIS A 47 -6.06 26.24 -33.11
CA HIS A 47 -6.67 27.33 -32.34
C HIS A 47 -8.01 26.92 -31.71
N ILE A 48 -8.88 26.20 -32.44
CA ILE A 48 -10.15 25.71 -31.88
C ILE A 48 -9.89 24.79 -30.69
N ARG A 49 -8.94 23.85 -30.81
CA ARG A 49 -8.55 22.96 -29.69
C ARG A 49 -7.99 23.75 -28.51
N GLN A 50 -7.22 24.81 -28.77
CA GLN A 50 -6.71 25.69 -27.72
C GLN A 50 -7.84 26.45 -27.01
N TYR A 51 -8.83 26.99 -27.73
CA TYR A 51 -9.97 27.66 -27.09
C TYR A 51 -10.88 26.66 -26.36
N GLN A 52 -11.11 25.48 -26.93
CA GLN A 52 -11.89 24.43 -26.26
C GLN A 52 -11.23 23.98 -24.95
N SER A 53 -9.90 23.88 -24.90
CA SER A 53 -9.21 23.56 -23.65
C SER A 53 -9.37 24.67 -22.62
N MET A 54 -9.27 25.95 -23.01
CA MET A 54 -9.54 27.08 -22.12
C MET A 54 -10.99 27.14 -21.62
N LEU A 55 -11.95 26.68 -22.44
CA LEU A 55 -13.37 26.61 -22.10
C LEU A 55 -13.75 25.32 -21.37
N CYS A 56 -12.79 24.45 -21.03
CA CYS A 56 -13.08 23.27 -20.21
C CYS A 56 -13.76 23.72 -18.90
N PRO A 57 -14.95 23.18 -18.57
CA PRO A 57 -15.66 23.53 -17.34
C PRO A 57 -14.80 23.37 -16.08
N CYS A 58 -13.83 22.47 -16.12
CA CYS A 58 -12.84 22.25 -15.08
C CYS A 58 -12.09 23.54 -14.67
N HIS A 59 -11.84 24.48 -15.58
CA HIS A 59 -11.18 25.75 -15.24
C HIS A 59 -12.05 26.70 -14.42
N SER A 60 -13.38 26.56 -14.47
CA SER A 60 -14.31 27.39 -13.69
C SER A 60 -14.55 26.89 -12.26
N LEU A 61 -14.11 25.66 -11.95
CA LEU A 61 -14.33 25.10 -10.61
C LEU A 61 -13.59 25.95 -9.55
N PRO A 62 -14.21 26.24 -8.40
CA PRO A 62 -13.54 26.88 -7.26
C PRO A 62 -12.35 26.07 -6.74
N THR A 63 -11.45 26.73 -6.01
CA THR A 63 -10.24 26.08 -5.44
C THR A 63 -10.62 25.00 -4.43
N GLU A 64 -11.69 25.21 -3.68
CA GLU A 64 -12.22 24.31 -2.66
C GLU A 64 -12.68 23.00 -3.31
N VAL A 65 -13.40 23.09 -4.44
CA VAL A 65 -13.89 21.91 -5.17
C VAL A 65 -12.72 21.11 -5.72
N TRP A 66 -11.68 21.77 -6.24
CA TRP A 66 -10.45 21.10 -6.67
C TRP A 66 -9.72 20.42 -5.50
N GLY A 67 -9.67 21.07 -4.33
CA GLY A 67 -9.11 20.49 -3.12
C GLY A 67 -9.83 19.21 -2.72
N GLU A 68 -11.16 19.19 -2.75
CA GLU A 68 -11.95 17.97 -2.50
C GLU A 68 -11.70 16.90 -3.57
N ILE A 69 -11.68 17.25 -4.86
CA ILE A 69 -11.37 16.30 -5.94
C ILE A 69 -10.01 15.65 -5.72
N PHE A 70 -8.99 16.42 -5.31
CA PHE A 70 -7.65 15.87 -5.08
C PHE A 70 -7.60 14.83 -3.97
N LYS A 71 -8.45 14.94 -2.93
CA LYS A 71 -8.54 13.91 -1.87
C LYS A 71 -9.01 12.55 -2.38
N PHE A 72 -9.74 12.51 -3.50
CA PHE A 72 -10.19 11.26 -4.12
C PHE A 72 -9.18 10.68 -5.11
N VAL A 73 -8.13 11.41 -5.49
CA VAL A 73 -7.15 10.89 -6.46
C VAL A 73 -6.43 9.63 -5.96
N PRO A 74 -6.04 9.51 -4.68
CA PRO A 74 -5.49 8.25 -4.16
C PRO A 74 -6.47 7.09 -4.30
N THR A 75 -7.76 7.27 -4.02
CA THR A 75 -8.77 6.19 -4.04
C THR A 75 -9.14 5.71 -5.45
N LEU A 76 -8.88 6.51 -6.48
CA LEU A 76 -9.13 6.12 -7.88
C LEU A 76 -8.06 5.17 -8.44
N ARG A 77 -6.91 5.05 -7.77
CA ARG A 77 -5.94 4.02 -8.10
C ARG A 77 -6.43 2.71 -7.47
N LYS A 78 -6.39 1.61 -8.24
CA LYS A 78 -6.64 0.26 -7.73
C LYS A 78 -5.50 -0.12 -6.79
N PHE A 79 -5.54 0.41 -5.59
CA PHE A 79 -4.64 0.05 -4.54
C PHE A 79 -5.15 -1.24 -3.90
N THR A 80 -4.23 -2.17 -3.66
CA THR A 80 -4.40 -3.17 -2.61
C THR A 80 -4.60 -2.40 -1.30
N GLU A 81 -5.35 -2.96 -0.34
CA GLU A 81 -5.72 -2.28 0.92
C GLU A 81 -4.50 -1.72 1.70
N GLU A 82 -3.31 -2.23 1.40
CA GLU A 82 -2.02 -1.82 1.98
C GLU A 82 -1.54 -0.40 1.60
N ASP A 83 -2.07 0.22 0.54
CA ASP A 83 -1.57 1.50 0.00
C ASP A 83 -2.43 2.72 0.38
N SER A 84 -2.96 2.74 1.61
CA SER A 84 -3.71 3.90 2.14
C SER A 84 -2.85 5.16 2.35
N PHE A 85 -1.52 5.04 2.27
CA PHE A 85 -0.59 6.15 2.46
C PHE A 85 -0.30 6.91 1.17
N VAL A 86 -0.47 8.24 1.26
CA VAL A 86 -0.72 9.07 0.08
C VAL A 86 0.54 9.73 -0.49
N VAL A 87 1.55 10.03 0.33
CA VAL A 87 2.77 10.75 -0.08
C VAL A 87 4.02 9.89 0.06
N ASN A 88 4.58 9.44 -1.06
CA ASN A 88 5.89 8.81 -1.12
C ASN A 88 6.99 9.88 -1.32
N ILE A 89 8.01 9.89 -0.46
CA ILE A 89 9.09 10.90 -0.46
C ILE A 89 10.23 10.54 -1.41
N HIS A 90 10.20 9.36 -2.01
CA HIS A 90 11.26 8.93 -2.92
C HIS A 90 11.51 10.01 -4.02
N PRO A 91 12.76 10.45 -4.27
CA PRO A 91 13.04 11.58 -5.17
C PRO A 91 12.51 11.40 -6.60
N ASN A 92 12.45 10.15 -7.05
CA ASN A 92 11.93 9.78 -8.37
C ASN A 92 10.44 9.42 -8.36
N SER A 93 9.73 9.63 -7.24
CA SER A 93 8.30 9.35 -7.17
C SER A 93 7.54 10.25 -8.16
N SER A 94 6.88 9.62 -9.11
CA SER A 94 5.91 10.25 -10.00
C SER A 94 4.48 10.13 -9.45
N GLU A 95 4.36 9.77 -8.18
CA GLU A 95 3.09 9.47 -7.54
C GLU A 95 2.40 10.74 -7.05
N TYR A 96 1.20 10.55 -6.52
CA TYR A 96 0.49 11.61 -5.82
C TYR A 96 1.32 12.06 -4.61
N PRO A 97 1.28 13.34 -4.20
CA PRO A 97 0.63 14.49 -4.86
C PRO A 97 1.54 15.17 -5.90
N TRP A 98 2.73 14.63 -6.16
CA TRP A 98 3.73 15.26 -7.02
C TRP A 98 3.24 15.43 -8.45
N ASN A 99 2.59 14.42 -9.02
CA ASN A 99 2.03 14.47 -10.37
C ASN A 99 0.94 15.55 -10.55
N ILE A 100 -0.01 15.65 -9.62
CA ILE A 100 -1.09 16.65 -9.69
C ILE A 100 -0.53 18.07 -9.56
N SER A 101 0.50 18.25 -8.74
CA SER A 101 1.18 19.54 -8.58
C SER A 101 1.95 20.00 -9.84
N ARG A 102 2.18 19.10 -10.81
CA ARG A 102 2.88 19.40 -12.07
C ARG A 102 1.96 19.80 -13.21
N VAL A 103 0.64 19.55 -13.11
CA VAL A 103 -0.34 19.79 -14.19
C VAL A 103 -0.40 21.26 -14.60
N CYS A 104 -0.66 22.16 -13.65
CA CYS A 104 -0.65 23.60 -13.91
C CYS A 104 -0.32 24.40 -12.64
N ARG A 105 -0.01 25.70 -12.80
CA ARG A 105 0.29 26.59 -11.66
C ARG A 105 -0.83 26.62 -10.62
N ARG A 106 -2.09 26.61 -11.06
CA ARG A 106 -3.24 26.64 -10.16
C ARG A 106 -3.30 25.37 -9.30
N TRP A 107 -3.19 24.19 -9.92
CA TRP A 107 -3.21 22.91 -9.20
C TRP A 107 -2.06 22.80 -8.20
N ARG A 108 -0.86 23.26 -8.59
CA ARG A 108 0.29 23.35 -7.68
C ARG A 108 -0.01 24.17 -6.43
N MET A 109 -0.61 25.36 -6.61
CA MET A 109 -0.96 26.21 -5.48
C MET A 109 -1.96 25.53 -4.55
N ILE A 110 -3.00 24.90 -5.12
CA ILE A 110 -4.01 24.16 -4.36
C ILE A 110 -3.35 23.04 -3.54
N CYS A 111 -2.43 22.28 -4.15
CA CYS A 111 -1.70 21.23 -3.45
C CYS A 111 -0.90 21.80 -2.27
N ILE A 112 -0.12 22.85 -2.50
CA ILE A 112 0.74 23.45 -1.47
C ILE A 112 -0.08 24.05 -0.31
N THR A 113 -1.23 24.67 -0.60
CA THR A 113 -2.08 25.32 0.41
C THR A 113 -3.07 24.38 1.08
N SER A 114 -3.05 23.08 0.76
CA SER A 114 -3.97 22.08 1.31
C SER A 114 -3.22 21.07 2.19
N PRO A 115 -3.11 21.30 3.50
CA PRO A 115 -2.34 20.45 4.42
C PRO A 115 -2.79 19.00 4.44
N ASN A 116 -4.09 18.76 4.26
CA ASN A 116 -4.70 17.44 4.23
C ASN A 116 -4.22 16.57 3.05
N ILE A 117 -3.56 17.15 2.05
CA ILE A 117 -2.93 16.39 0.95
C ILE A 117 -1.60 15.77 1.40
N TRP A 118 -0.96 16.35 2.42
CA TRP A 118 0.38 16.01 2.88
C TRP A 118 0.39 15.32 4.25
N ASN A 119 -0.78 15.10 4.86
CA ASN A 119 -0.89 14.57 6.21
C ASN A 119 -0.68 13.04 6.31
N SER A 120 -0.51 12.34 5.20
CA SER A 120 -0.27 10.91 5.15
C SER A 120 1.00 10.61 4.36
N VAL A 121 2.06 10.21 5.08
CA VAL A 121 3.42 10.15 4.56
C VAL A 121 3.96 8.74 4.69
N SER A 122 4.48 8.19 3.58
CA SER A 122 5.16 6.91 3.56
C SER A 122 6.67 7.09 3.46
N LEU A 123 7.39 6.51 4.42
CA LEU A 123 8.85 6.49 4.50
C LEU A 123 9.41 5.09 4.17
N THR A 124 8.80 4.42 3.19
CA THR A 124 9.26 3.14 2.64
C THR A 124 10.34 3.34 1.58
N LYS A 125 11.25 2.37 1.41
CA LYS A 125 12.32 2.40 0.39
C LYS A 125 13.28 3.59 0.57
N MET A 126 13.62 3.87 1.82
CA MET A 126 14.51 4.98 2.24
C MET A 126 15.92 4.50 2.62
N ASP A 127 16.40 3.47 1.90
CA ASP A 127 17.60 2.67 2.21
C ASP A 127 18.86 3.52 2.47
N ARG A 128 18.95 4.69 1.82
CA ARG A 128 20.05 5.64 1.99
C ARG A 128 19.54 6.99 2.42
N PHE A 129 20.20 7.55 3.44
CA PHE A 129 20.05 8.96 3.74
C PHE A 129 20.60 9.78 2.56
N THR A 130 19.78 10.68 2.04
CA THR A 130 20.26 11.70 1.11
C THR A 130 19.73 13.07 1.53
N SER A 131 20.55 14.11 1.36
CA SER A 131 20.15 15.49 1.65
C SER A 131 18.93 15.91 0.82
N GLY A 132 18.79 15.38 -0.40
CA GLY A 132 17.62 15.58 -1.26
C GLY A 132 16.35 15.01 -0.64
N THR A 133 16.35 13.73 -0.27
CA THR A 133 15.20 13.07 0.36
C THR A 133 14.84 13.76 1.69
N ASN A 134 15.83 14.14 2.50
CA ASN A 134 15.57 14.84 3.76
C ASN A 134 14.94 16.22 3.54
N SER A 135 15.35 16.95 2.49
CA SER A 135 14.75 18.23 2.11
C SER A 135 13.30 18.07 1.66
N ILE A 136 13.00 16.99 0.92
CA ILE A 136 11.63 16.65 0.52
C ILE A 136 10.80 16.30 1.76
N LEU A 137 11.34 15.49 2.69
CA LEU A 137 10.69 15.17 3.96
C LEU A 137 10.35 16.42 4.78
N SER A 138 11.30 17.34 4.96
CA SER A 138 11.04 18.62 5.63
C SER A 138 9.90 19.39 4.96
N ALA A 139 9.95 19.53 3.63
CA ALA A 139 8.92 20.25 2.88
C ALA A 139 7.52 19.58 2.97
N VAL A 140 7.46 18.25 3.03
CA VAL A 140 6.20 17.50 3.23
C VAL A 140 5.65 17.75 4.62
N LEU A 141 6.48 17.62 5.66
CA LEU A 141 6.08 17.82 7.06
C LEU A 141 5.66 19.28 7.35
N GLU A 142 6.37 20.25 6.78
CA GLU A 142 6.03 21.67 6.85
C GLU A 142 4.66 21.96 6.22
N ARG A 143 4.35 21.33 5.07
CA ARG A 143 3.03 21.49 4.42
C ARG A 143 1.92 20.83 5.21
N ALA A 144 2.23 19.73 5.90
CA ALA A 144 1.29 19.06 6.78
C ALA A 144 1.06 19.82 8.10
N ILE A 145 1.80 20.91 8.41
CA ILE A 145 1.89 21.48 9.77
C ILE A 145 0.55 21.91 10.38
N THR A 146 -0.37 22.41 9.57
CA THR A 146 -1.69 22.88 10.03
C THR A 146 -2.76 21.78 10.01
N SER A 147 -2.44 20.56 9.59
CA SER A 147 -3.34 19.41 9.69
C SER A 147 -3.52 18.99 11.17
N PRO A 148 -4.72 18.63 11.62
CA PRO A 148 -4.92 18.14 12.99
C PRO A 148 -4.33 16.74 13.23
N SER A 149 -4.18 15.93 12.17
CA SER A 149 -3.62 14.58 12.20
C SER A 149 -2.41 14.47 11.29
N LEU A 150 -1.45 13.63 11.69
CA LEU A 150 -0.35 13.16 10.87
C LEU A 150 -0.32 11.63 10.90
N HIS A 151 -0.26 11.03 9.72
CA HIS A 151 -0.27 9.59 9.47
C HIS A 151 1.08 9.24 8.86
N ILE A 152 1.84 8.35 9.49
CA ILE A 152 3.18 7.98 9.03
C ILE A 152 3.23 6.47 8.82
N ARG A 153 3.77 6.03 7.68
CA ARG A 153 4.23 4.65 7.47
C ARG A 153 5.74 4.62 7.49
N LEU A 154 6.32 3.74 8.29
CA LEU A 154 7.76 3.50 8.40
C LEU A 154 8.05 2.04 8.03
N ASP A 155 9.06 1.82 7.22
CA ASP A 155 9.59 0.50 6.92
C ASP A 155 11.02 0.41 7.45
N PHE A 156 11.23 -0.29 8.56
CA PHE A 156 12.53 -0.40 9.22
C PHE A 156 13.54 -1.23 8.45
N THR A 157 13.12 -2.03 7.48
CA THR A 157 14.06 -2.76 6.62
C THR A 157 14.85 -1.80 5.74
N SER A 158 14.27 -0.62 5.45
CA SER A 158 14.87 0.40 4.60
C SER A 158 15.01 1.77 5.27
N PHE A 159 14.41 2.04 6.43
CA PHE A 159 14.41 3.36 7.05
C PHE A 159 15.74 3.69 7.75
N SER A 160 16.40 4.76 7.30
CA SER A 160 17.56 5.33 8.00
C SER A 160 17.15 6.18 9.20
N LEU A 161 17.75 5.92 10.37
CA LEU A 161 17.54 6.73 11.59
C LEU A 161 18.02 8.19 11.45
N GLU A 162 18.81 8.51 10.43
CA GLU A 162 19.27 9.88 10.17
C GLU A 162 18.14 10.85 9.80
N TYR A 163 16.95 10.36 9.43
CA TYR A 163 15.78 11.19 9.19
C TYR A 163 15.05 11.64 10.47
N LEU A 164 15.36 11.04 11.62
CA LEU A 164 14.67 11.30 12.88
C LEU A 164 14.78 12.75 13.39
N PRO A 165 15.94 13.44 13.32
CA PRO A 165 16.02 14.84 13.73
C PRO A 165 15.02 15.73 12.98
N THR A 166 14.77 15.47 11.70
CA THR A 166 13.79 16.19 10.89
C THR A 166 12.35 15.91 11.34
N MET A 167 12.07 14.69 11.81
CA MET A 167 10.75 14.29 12.27
C MET A 167 10.45 14.72 13.72
N GLN A 168 11.47 15.02 14.51
CA GLN A 168 11.38 15.19 15.96
C GLN A 168 10.30 16.21 16.39
N GLU A 169 10.21 17.35 15.70
CA GLU A 169 9.21 18.39 15.97
C GLU A 169 7.77 17.93 15.67
N TYR A 170 7.61 16.97 14.77
CA TYR A 170 6.32 16.49 14.27
C TYR A 170 5.82 15.24 15.00
N LEU A 171 6.68 14.56 15.79
CA LEU A 171 6.31 13.34 16.52
C LEU A 171 5.07 13.48 17.41
N PRO A 172 4.88 14.58 18.17
CA PRO A 172 3.68 14.75 18.97
C PRO A 172 2.40 14.86 18.15
N ARG A 173 2.46 15.08 16.83
CA ARG A 173 1.29 15.20 15.95
C ARG A 173 0.94 13.88 15.25
N ILE A 174 1.80 12.86 15.35
CA ILE A 174 1.52 11.54 14.80
C ILE A 174 0.33 10.95 15.56
N THR A 175 -0.71 10.65 14.80
CA THR A 175 -1.97 10.07 15.29
C THR A 175 -2.16 8.65 14.78
N HIS A 176 -1.61 8.34 13.61
CA HIS A 176 -1.66 7.04 12.98
C HIS A 176 -0.22 6.67 12.60
N LEU A 177 0.25 5.53 13.09
CA LEU A 177 1.59 5.03 12.79
C LEU A 177 1.47 3.60 12.29
N HIS A 178 1.89 3.38 11.05
CA HIS A 178 2.13 2.05 10.52
C HIS A 178 3.63 1.82 10.53
N VAL A 179 4.07 0.74 11.15
CA VAL A 179 5.48 0.35 11.20
C VAL A 179 5.62 -1.06 10.68
N GLU A 180 6.49 -1.26 9.71
CA GLU A 180 6.82 -2.57 9.16
C GLU A 180 8.33 -2.84 9.28
N GLY A 181 8.75 -4.09 9.45
CA GLY A 181 10.17 -4.39 9.61
C GLY A 181 10.46 -5.79 10.15
N LYS A 182 11.75 -6.10 10.31
CA LYS A 182 12.19 -7.32 11.01
C LYS A 182 12.18 -7.09 12.51
N ALA A 183 11.86 -8.11 13.31
CA ALA A 183 11.79 -8.01 14.78
C ALA A 183 12.98 -7.27 15.43
N LYS A 184 14.21 -7.62 15.00
CA LYS A 184 15.46 -7.00 15.49
C LYS A 184 15.57 -5.50 15.22
N GLU A 185 14.92 -5.00 14.17
CA GLU A 185 15.00 -3.60 13.78
C GLU A 185 14.12 -2.72 14.69
N PHE A 186 13.03 -3.27 15.22
CA PHE A 186 12.15 -2.57 16.17
C PHE A 186 12.84 -2.28 17.51
N ALA A 187 13.87 -3.02 17.91
CA ALA A 187 14.65 -2.70 19.11
C ALA A 187 15.20 -1.26 19.05
N ARG A 188 15.45 -0.74 17.84
CA ARG A 188 15.95 0.62 17.59
C ARG A 188 14.89 1.70 17.91
N LEU A 189 13.60 1.38 17.93
CA LEU A 189 12.52 2.35 18.18
C LEU A 189 12.37 2.77 19.63
N THR A 190 12.65 1.85 20.56
CA THR A 190 12.39 2.00 22.00
C THR A 190 12.93 3.30 22.61
N THR A 191 13.95 3.90 22.00
CA THR A 191 14.63 5.08 22.52
C THR A 191 14.10 6.41 21.98
N ILE A 192 13.21 6.41 20.98
CA ILE A 192 13.20 7.54 20.03
C ILE A 192 11.90 8.36 20.03
N LEU A 193 10.72 7.79 20.31
CA LEU A 193 9.46 8.45 19.90
C LEU A 193 8.46 8.70 21.05
N PRO A 194 8.36 9.94 21.57
CA PRO A 194 7.26 10.32 22.46
C PRO A 194 5.95 10.52 21.68
N LEU A 195 5.21 9.43 21.47
CA LEU A 195 3.98 9.40 20.64
C LEU A 195 2.71 9.66 21.47
N SER A 196 2.68 10.78 22.20
CA SER A 196 1.60 11.11 23.16
C SER A 196 0.19 11.26 22.55
N ASN A 197 0.09 11.49 21.24
CA ASN A 197 -1.18 11.63 20.51
C ASN A 197 -1.51 10.45 19.59
N LEU A 198 -0.75 9.36 19.67
CA LEU A 198 -1.00 8.17 18.87
C LEU A 198 -2.36 7.57 19.22
N ARG A 199 -3.19 7.37 18.20
CA ARG A 199 -4.53 6.79 18.29
C ARG A 199 -4.60 5.44 17.59
N GLU A 200 -3.87 5.29 16.50
CA GLU A 200 -3.85 4.07 15.71
C GLU A 200 -2.40 3.63 15.48
N LEU A 201 -2.12 2.38 15.82
CA LEU A 201 -0.82 1.75 15.63
C LEU A 201 -1.03 0.46 14.85
N THR A 202 -0.38 0.33 13.71
CA THR A 202 -0.28 -0.94 12.98
C THR A 202 1.18 -1.36 12.97
N VAL A 203 1.46 -2.58 13.40
CA VAL A 203 2.79 -3.17 13.41
C VAL A 203 2.76 -4.39 12.50
N ARG A 204 3.55 -4.35 11.42
CA ARG A 204 3.78 -5.49 10.55
C ARG A 204 5.18 -6.04 10.76
N VAL A 205 5.30 -7.32 11.09
CA VAL A 205 6.59 -7.94 11.37
C VAL A 205 6.88 -8.99 10.32
N PHE A 206 8.02 -8.85 9.65
CA PHE A 206 8.50 -9.83 8.68
C PHE A 206 9.39 -10.86 9.37
N ALA A 207 9.01 -12.14 9.28
CA ALA A 207 9.88 -13.24 9.68
C ALA A 207 10.96 -13.41 8.61
N ALA A 208 12.19 -12.96 8.89
CA ALA A 208 13.28 -12.98 7.92
C ALA A 208 14.01 -14.33 7.93
N TRP A 209 13.61 -15.27 7.07
CA TRP A 209 14.23 -16.60 7.03
C TRP A 209 15.27 -16.79 5.94
N PHE A 210 15.25 -16.00 4.86
CA PHE A 210 16.29 -16.07 3.84
C PHE A 210 16.80 -14.67 3.48
N SER A 211 18.01 -14.36 3.93
CA SER A 211 18.87 -13.55 3.08
C SER A 211 19.17 -14.42 1.87
N PHE A 212 18.34 -14.35 0.83
CA PHE A 212 18.84 -14.65 -0.50
C PHE A 212 19.97 -13.65 -0.71
N SER A 213 21.19 -14.07 -0.39
CA SER A 213 22.35 -13.42 -0.95
C SER A 213 22.13 -13.55 -2.44
N ASP A 214 21.71 -12.46 -3.09
CA ASP A 214 21.83 -12.26 -4.53
C ASP A 214 23.33 -12.25 -4.86
N ASN A 215 23.99 -13.37 -4.60
CA ASN A 215 25.37 -13.69 -4.95
C ASN A 215 25.38 -14.13 -6.41
N ASP A 216 24.88 -13.28 -7.30
CA ASP A 216 25.20 -13.31 -8.73
C ASP A 216 26.56 -12.62 -9.00
N SER A 217 27.38 -12.41 -7.96
CA SER A 217 28.79 -12.06 -8.12
C SER A 217 29.66 -13.32 -8.13
N ASP A 218 29.86 -13.87 -9.31
CA ASP A 218 30.64 -15.07 -9.66
C ASP A 218 32.14 -15.07 -9.25
N ASP A 219 32.66 -14.13 -8.44
CA ASP A 219 34.11 -13.82 -8.51
C ASP A 219 34.86 -13.58 -7.19
N ILE A 220 34.49 -14.17 -6.04
CA ILE A 220 35.40 -14.18 -4.87
C ILE A 220 35.31 -15.49 -4.06
N GLU A 221 36.18 -16.46 -4.38
CA GLU A 221 36.57 -17.59 -3.54
C GLU A 221 37.36 -17.10 -2.31
N ASN A 222 36.71 -16.50 -1.31
CA ASN A 222 37.31 -16.31 0.00
C ASN A 222 36.55 -17.13 1.04
N GLU A 223 37.14 -18.29 1.35
CA GLU A 223 36.82 -19.22 2.42
C GLU A 223 37.05 -18.58 3.81
N ASP A 224 36.21 -17.63 4.20
CA ASP A 224 35.99 -17.32 5.62
C ASP A 224 34.61 -17.86 6.01
N GLU A 225 34.52 -19.20 6.02
CA GLU A 225 33.49 -19.99 6.70
C GLU A 225 33.54 -19.71 8.22
N GLU A 226 33.00 -18.61 8.73
CA GLU A 226 32.70 -18.53 10.18
C GLU A 226 31.84 -17.32 10.50
N THR A 227 30.53 -17.50 10.33
CA THR A 227 29.48 -17.17 11.31
C THR A 227 28.14 -17.46 10.64
N GLY A 228 27.89 -18.75 10.37
CA GLY A 228 26.54 -19.26 10.16
C GLY A 228 25.71 -18.74 11.33
N SER A 229 24.91 -17.72 11.05
CA SER A 229 24.24 -16.96 12.08
C SER A 229 23.11 -17.84 12.58
N GLN A 230 23.41 -18.57 13.66
CA GLN A 230 22.57 -19.44 14.47
C GLN A 230 21.32 -18.68 14.98
N TRP A 231 20.45 -18.31 14.05
CA TRP A 231 19.11 -17.82 14.31
C TRP A 231 18.09 -18.80 13.72
N ASP A 232 18.51 -20.05 13.50
CA ASP A 232 17.65 -21.17 13.24
C ASP A 232 16.87 -21.44 14.54
N ASP A 233 15.56 -21.17 14.52
CA ASP A 233 14.54 -21.58 15.49
C ASP A 233 14.18 -20.67 16.69
N GLU A 234 14.72 -19.45 16.83
CA GLU A 234 14.21 -18.56 17.89
C GLU A 234 12.80 -18.05 17.55
N PRO A 235 11.81 -18.27 18.44
CA PRO A 235 10.44 -17.85 18.19
C PRO A 235 10.33 -16.31 18.15
N LEU A 236 9.40 -15.82 17.34
CA LEU A 236 9.21 -14.38 17.17
C LEU A 236 8.67 -13.74 18.47
N ASP A 237 9.49 -12.93 19.14
CA ASP A 237 9.08 -12.13 20.31
C ASP A 237 8.61 -10.72 19.88
N CYS A 238 7.30 -10.47 19.95
CA CYS A 238 6.71 -9.14 19.68
C CYS A 238 6.79 -8.17 20.87
N MET A 239 7.19 -8.65 22.06
CA MET A 239 7.19 -7.84 23.28
C MET A 239 8.11 -6.62 23.20
N PRO A 240 9.35 -6.68 22.66
CA PRO A 240 10.21 -5.51 22.51
C PRO A 240 9.58 -4.43 21.64
N ILE A 241 8.77 -4.84 20.65
CA ILE A 241 8.07 -3.94 19.75
C ILE A 241 6.99 -3.18 20.52
N LEU A 242 6.11 -3.91 21.20
CA LEU A 242 5.00 -3.33 21.97
C LEU A 242 5.47 -2.45 23.14
N ARG A 243 6.60 -2.80 23.79
CA ARG A 243 7.21 -1.97 24.84
C ARG A 243 7.55 -0.56 24.36
N SER A 244 7.88 -0.38 23.08
CA SER A 244 8.16 0.95 22.50
C SER A 244 6.94 1.87 22.54
N PHE A 245 5.73 1.31 22.61
CA PHE A 245 4.46 2.04 22.52
C PHE A 245 3.66 2.04 23.82
N GLN A 246 4.20 1.49 24.92
CA GLN A 246 3.53 1.40 26.22
C GLN A 246 3.07 2.77 26.77
N SER A 247 3.75 3.85 26.38
CA SER A 247 3.47 5.22 26.84
C SER A 247 2.49 5.99 25.94
N CYS A 248 1.62 5.30 25.19
CA CYS A 248 0.64 5.93 24.29
C CYS A 248 -0.78 5.98 24.93
N PRO A 249 -1.11 7.00 25.74
CA PRO A 249 -2.36 7.04 26.53
C PRO A 249 -3.63 7.30 25.70
N LYS A 250 -3.50 7.51 24.39
CA LYS A 250 -4.63 7.78 23.48
C LYS A 250 -4.83 6.69 22.45
N LEU A 251 -4.05 5.61 22.51
CA LEU A 251 -4.10 4.52 21.55
C LEU A 251 -5.45 3.80 21.65
N ARG A 252 -6.22 3.78 20.57
CA ARG A 252 -7.54 3.16 20.47
C ARG A 252 -7.55 1.97 19.52
N VAL A 253 -6.72 2.01 18.48
CA VAL A 253 -6.66 0.97 17.44
C VAL A 253 -5.27 0.36 17.45
N LEU A 254 -5.20 -0.95 17.55
CA LEU A 254 -3.96 -1.71 17.46
C LEU A 254 -4.10 -2.80 16.39
N GLY A 255 -3.25 -2.76 15.36
CA GLY A 255 -3.05 -3.83 14.40
C GLY A 255 -1.71 -4.51 14.63
N LEU A 256 -1.70 -5.83 14.72
CA LEU A 256 -0.51 -6.67 14.79
C LEU A 256 -0.58 -7.66 13.64
N GLU A 257 0.32 -7.52 12.69
CA GLU A 257 0.39 -8.36 11.49
C GLU A 257 1.75 -9.07 11.49
N VAL A 258 1.75 -10.39 11.52
CA VAL A 258 2.96 -11.18 11.40
C VAL A 258 2.94 -11.85 10.04
N ASP A 259 3.81 -11.38 9.16
CA ASP A 259 3.95 -11.89 7.81
C ASP A 259 5.03 -12.98 7.80
N MET A 260 4.61 -14.22 7.57
CA MET A 260 5.49 -15.37 7.43
C MET A 260 5.48 -15.87 6.00
N ASP A 261 6.65 -15.83 5.37
CA ASP A 261 6.88 -16.39 4.04
C ASP A 261 6.95 -17.92 4.12
N GLY A 262 5.78 -18.56 4.24
CA GLY A 262 5.55 -19.99 3.94
C GLY A 262 6.12 -21.05 4.90
N MET A 263 6.91 -20.71 5.93
CA MET A 263 7.52 -21.69 6.85
C MET A 263 7.20 -21.41 8.34
N CYS A 264 7.04 -22.50 9.10
CA CYS A 264 6.44 -22.58 10.44
C CYS A 264 7.34 -22.03 11.57
N ALA A 265 7.67 -20.75 11.57
CA ALA A 265 8.25 -20.16 12.78
C ALA A 265 7.17 -20.09 13.87
N GLU A 266 7.37 -20.80 14.99
CA GLU A 266 6.55 -20.56 16.18
C GLU A 266 6.79 -19.12 16.64
N ALA A 267 5.73 -18.44 17.06
CA ALA A 267 5.88 -17.14 17.69
C ALA A 267 5.57 -17.28 19.17
N GLU A 268 6.28 -16.52 20.00
CA GLU A 268 6.03 -16.58 21.43
C GLU A 268 4.65 -15.98 21.75
N PRO A 269 3.91 -16.56 22.71
CA PRO A 269 2.67 -15.96 23.17
C PRO A 269 2.95 -14.58 23.78
N ILE A 270 2.08 -13.61 23.48
CA ILE A 270 2.20 -12.27 24.05
C ILE A 270 1.92 -12.32 25.56
N ASP A 271 2.96 -12.11 26.37
CA ASP A 271 2.81 -11.91 27.82
C ASP A 271 2.26 -10.51 28.11
N HIS A 272 0.96 -10.34 27.89
CA HIS A 272 0.24 -9.09 28.12
C HIS A 272 0.39 -8.57 29.57
N ALA A 273 0.64 -9.44 30.56
CA ALA A 273 0.79 -9.07 31.97
C ALA A 273 2.17 -8.44 32.25
N ALA A 274 3.21 -8.86 31.53
CA ALA A 274 4.52 -8.23 31.59
C ALA A 274 4.58 -6.86 30.87
N LEU A 275 3.57 -6.53 30.05
CA LEU A 275 3.46 -5.24 29.39
C LEU A 275 2.58 -4.28 30.18
N THR A 276 3.13 -3.14 30.59
CA THR A 276 2.35 -1.98 31.07
C THR A 276 1.71 -1.23 29.89
N PHE A 277 1.10 -1.98 28.97
CA PHE A 277 0.46 -1.44 27.78
C PHE A 277 -1.00 -1.14 28.09
N PRO A 278 -1.59 -0.07 27.52
CA PRO A 278 -2.93 0.35 27.89
C PRO A 278 -4.03 -0.47 27.19
N TRP A 279 -4.00 -1.80 27.36
CA TRP A 279 -4.92 -2.77 26.74
C TRP A 279 -6.39 -2.40 26.95
N SER A 280 -6.74 -2.00 28.17
CA SER A 280 -8.12 -1.67 28.53
C SER A 280 -8.68 -0.48 27.77
N GLN A 281 -7.85 0.37 27.15
CA GLN A 281 -8.31 1.55 26.44
C GLN A 281 -8.56 1.31 24.94
N LEU A 282 -8.14 0.14 24.41
CA LEU A 282 -8.32 -0.23 23.02
C LEU A 282 -9.81 -0.43 22.70
N ALA A 283 -10.23 0.10 21.55
CA ALA A 283 -11.55 -0.07 20.97
C ALA A 283 -11.51 -1.01 19.77
N GLU A 284 -10.38 -1.10 19.07
CA GLU A 284 -10.19 -1.98 17.92
C GLU A 284 -8.86 -2.72 18.02
N LEU A 285 -8.91 -4.04 17.82
CA LEU A 285 -7.76 -4.92 17.84
C LEU A 285 -7.81 -5.82 16.61
N THR A 286 -6.77 -5.74 15.80
CA THR A 286 -6.54 -6.62 14.65
C THR A 286 -5.29 -7.43 14.91
N ILE A 287 -5.39 -8.75 14.84
CA ILE A 287 -4.26 -9.67 14.98
C ILE A 287 -4.26 -10.60 13.77
N SER A 288 -3.25 -10.50 12.91
CA SER A 288 -2.95 -11.49 11.88
C SER A 288 -1.73 -12.28 12.33
N TRP A 289 -1.91 -13.57 12.61
CA TRP A 289 -0.88 -14.39 13.25
C TRP A 289 -0.81 -15.81 12.66
N PRO A 290 0.34 -16.23 12.14
CA PRO A 290 0.41 -17.43 11.32
C PRO A 290 0.48 -18.78 12.06
N ASN A 291 0.33 -18.82 13.38
CA ASN A 291 0.41 -20.05 14.18
C ASN A 291 -0.41 -19.95 15.48
N ASN A 292 -1.73 -20.16 15.42
CA ASN A 292 -2.71 -20.17 16.54
C ASN A 292 -2.59 -19.06 17.62
N GLY A 293 -1.70 -18.07 17.47
CA GLY A 293 -1.44 -16.96 18.39
C GLY A 293 -0.93 -17.34 19.79
N GLY A 294 -0.69 -18.62 20.08
CA GLY A 294 -0.55 -19.09 21.47
C GLY A 294 -1.82 -18.80 22.29
N VAL A 295 -1.70 -18.70 23.62
CA VAL A 295 -2.84 -18.44 24.50
C VAL A 295 -3.15 -16.92 24.50
N LEU A 296 -3.97 -16.47 23.53
CA LEU A 296 -4.39 -15.06 23.42
C LEU A 296 -5.58 -14.68 24.33
N ALA A 297 -6.25 -15.64 24.97
CA ALA A 297 -7.40 -15.37 25.82
C ALA A 297 -7.12 -14.32 26.93
N PRO A 298 -6.01 -14.41 27.69
CA PRO A 298 -5.66 -13.39 28.69
C PRO A 298 -5.44 -11.97 28.11
N LEU A 299 -4.93 -11.88 26.88
CA LEU A 299 -4.80 -10.60 26.17
C LEU A 299 -6.17 -9.99 25.89
N TYR A 300 -7.12 -10.79 25.39
CA TYR A 300 -8.47 -10.32 25.12
C TYR A 300 -9.21 -9.92 26.39
N GLU A 301 -9.05 -10.66 27.49
CA GLU A 301 -9.61 -10.31 28.80
C GLU A 301 -9.12 -8.96 29.32
N SER A 302 -7.89 -8.57 28.96
CA SER A 302 -7.33 -7.25 29.30
C SER A 302 -7.93 -6.09 28.48
N CYS A 303 -8.66 -6.38 27.41
CA CYS A 303 -9.25 -5.40 26.49
C CYS A 303 -10.74 -5.12 26.81
N GLU A 304 -11.03 -4.64 28.02
CA GLU A 304 -12.42 -4.45 28.52
C GLU A 304 -13.31 -3.52 27.66
N ASN A 305 -12.70 -2.60 26.90
CA ASN A 305 -13.40 -1.63 26.06
C ASN A 305 -13.41 -1.99 24.57
N LEU A 306 -13.07 -3.22 24.21
CA LEU A 306 -12.97 -3.63 22.82
C LEU A 306 -14.35 -3.64 22.15
N GLU A 307 -14.48 -2.88 21.07
CA GLU A 307 -15.69 -2.75 20.25
C GLU A 307 -15.60 -3.57 18.96
N LYS A 308 -14.39 -3.71 18.42
CA LYS A 308 -14.10 -4.50 17.23
C LYS A 308 -12.88 -5.40 17.44
N LEU A 309 -13.01 -6.65 17.03
CA LEU A 309 -11.94 -7.64 17.06
C LEU A 309 -11.87 -8.29 15.69
N SER A 310 -10.70 -8.22 15.07
CA SER A 310 -10.38 -8.98 13.87
C SER A 310 -9.22 -9.92 14.18
N PHE A 311 -9.40 -11.19 13.92
CA PHE A 311 -8.34 -12.18 14.03
C PHE A 311 -8.24 -12.95 12.72
N ASP A 312 -7.03 -13.00 12.17
CA ASP A 312 -6.72 -13.80 10.99
C ASP A 312 -5.57 -14.76 11.31
N GLY A 313 -5.89 -16.04 11.45
CA GLY A 313 -4.90 -17.08 11.66
C GLY A 313 -4.25 -17.52 10.34
N TYR A 314 -3.15 -18.26 10.41
CA TYR A 314 -2.89 -19.27 9.38
C TYR A 314 -2.94 -20.61 10.09
N ALA A 315 -4.04 -21.34 9.99
CA ALA A 315 -4.07 -22.67 10.58
C ALA A 315 -3.34 -23.66 9.67
N TYR A 316 -2.01 -23.61 9.71
CA TYR A 316 -1.23 -24.81 9.46
C TYR A 316 -1.46 -25.72 10.66
N SER A 317 -2.34 -26.71 10.47
CA SER A 317 -2.77 -27.72 11.43
C SER A 317 -1.63 -28.14 12.38
N PRO A 318 -1.55 -27.62 13.62
CA PRO A 318 -0.68 -28.24 14.59
C PRO A 318 -1.26 -29.62 14.88
N ALA A 319 -0.40 -30.62 15.01
CA ALA A 319 -0.77 -32.01 15.33
C ALA A 319 -1.46 -32.18 16.71
N SER A 320 -1.95 -31.11 17.34
CA SER A 320 -2.59 -31.12 18.65
C SER A 320 -3.75 -30.11 18.74
N PRO A 321 -4.94 -30.46 18.22
CA PRO A 321 -6.16 -29.62 18.24
C PRO A 321 -6.67 -29.24 19.65
N HIS A 322 -6.12 -29.82 20.72
CA HIS A 322 -6.65 -29.68 22.08
C HIS A 322 -6.30 -28.38 22.81
N HIS A 323 -5.46 -27.50 22.26
CA HIS A 323 -4.98 -26.33 23.02
C HIS A 323 -6.09 -25.31 23.31
N TRP A 324 -7.14 -25.22 22.47
CA TRP A 324 -8.24 -24.27 22.70
C TRP A 324 -9.40 -24.84 23.53
N GLU A 325 -9.55 -26.17 23.61
CA GLU A 325 -10.66 -26.82 24.33
C GLU A 325 -10.59 -26.61 25.86
N ALA A 326 -9.42 -26.27 26.38
CA ALA A 326 -9.20 -26.01 27.81
C ALA A 326 -9.25 -24.51 28.18
N VAL A 327 -9.45 -23.62 27.22
CA VAL A 327 -9.38 -22.18 27.48
C VAL A 327 -10.68 -21.69 28.12
N ALA A 328 -10.53 -20.85 29.15
CA ALA A 328 -11.66 -20.19 29.82
C ALA A 328 -12.49 -19.35 28.83
N GLN A 329 -13.77 -19.17 29.13
CA GLN A 329 -14.63 -18.28 28.34
C GLN A 329 -14.14 -16.83 28.42
N VAL A 330 -13.83 -16.24 27.26
CA VAL A 330 -13.44 -14.84 27.12
C VAL A 330 -14.70 -13.99 26.99
N VAL A 331 -14.96 -13.14 27.98
CA VAL A 331 -16.14 -12.26 28.00
C VAL A 331 -15.76 -10.87 27.49
N LEU A 332 -16.34 -10.46 26.36
CA LEU A 332 -16.11 -9.14 25.77
C LEU A 332 -17.44 -8.36 25.72
N PRO A 333 -17.79 -7.62 26.78
CA PRO A 333 -19.13 -7.07 26.96
C PRO A 333 -19.51 -5.99 25.95
N LYS A 334 -18.51 -5.27 25.39
CA LYS A 334 -18.72 -4.16 24.45
C LYS A 334 -18.46 -4.53 22.99
N LEU A 335 -18.04 -5.77 22.73
CA LEU A 335 -17.69 -6.20 21.38
C LEU A 335 -18.93 -6.21 20.50
N SER A 336 -18.91 -5.38 19.46
CA SER A 336 -20.00 -5.20 18.50
C SER A 336 -19.68 -5.81 17.14
N SER A 337 -18.39 -5.92 16.78
CA SER A 337 -17.93 -6.55 15.54
C SER A 337 -16.85 -7.59 15.85
N LEU A 338 -17.06 -8.81 15.37
CA LEU A 338 -16.11 -9.91 15.47
C LEU A 338 -15.86 -10.47 14.08
N ASP A 339 -14.61 -10.40 13.61
CA ASP A 339 -14.15 -11.02 12.37
C ASP A 339 -13.10 -12.10 12.69
N LEU A 340 -13.39 -13.33 12.29
CA LEU A 340 -12.54 -14.49 12.52
C LEU A 340 -12.24 -15.16 11.18
N GLN A 341 -11.00 -15.03 10.73
CA GLN A 341 -10.48 -15.66 9.51
C GLN A 341 -9.49 -16.75 9.92
N ASN A 342 -9.54 -17.90 9.25
CA ASN A 342 -8.56 -18.99 9.39
C ASN A 342 -8.33 -19.46 10.84
N VAL A 343 -9.41 -19.52 11.62
CA VAL A 343 -9.38 -19.88 13.05
C VAL A 343 -9.61 -21.37 13.30
N PRO A 344 -9.11 -21.93 14.41
CA PRO A 344 -9.49 -23.27 14.84
C PRO A 344 -10.96 -23.32 15.28
N TRP A 345 -11.61 -24.47 15.06
CA TRP A 345 -13.05 -24.68 15.32
C TRP A 345 -13.52 -24.32 16.74
N GLY A 346 -12.67 -24.53 17.76
CA GLY A 346 -13.00 -24.22 19.15
C GLY A 346 -12.98 -22.73 19.50
N MET A 347 -12.29 -21.89 18.71
CA MET A 347 -12.06 -20.48 19.04
C MET A 347 -13.33 -19.63 19.07
N PRO A 348 -14.25 -19.73 18.10
CA PRO A 348 -15.51 -18.98 18.16
C PRO A 348 -16.33 -19.30 19.42
N GLN A 349 -16.25 -20.53 19.95
CA GLN A 349 -17.04 -20.98 21.11
C GLN A 349 -16.54 -20.42 22.45
N SER A 350 -15.29 -19.95 22.51
CA SER A 350 -14.75 -19.36 23.75
C SER A 350 -15.22 -17.92 23.97
N PHE A 351 -15.77 -17.24 22.96
CA PHE A 351 -16.19 -15.84 23.08
C PHE A 351 -17.63 -15.70 23.59
N VAL A 352 -17.79 -14.88 24.63
CA VAL A 352 -19.10 -14.45 25.15
C VAL A 352 -19.25 -12.95 24.94
N CYS A 353 -19.96 -12.59 23.87
CA CYS A 353 -20.10 -11.21 23.39
C CYS A 353 -21.58 -10.77 23.42
N PRO A 354 -22.10 -10.28 24.55
CA PRO A 354 -23.52 -9.94 24.69
C PRO A 354 -23.97 -8.75 23.81
N SER A 355 -23.03 -7.93 23.32
CA SER A 355 -23.31 -6.76 22.48
C SER A 355 -22.98 -6.99 20.99
N LEU A 356 -22.75 -8.24 20.58
CA LEU A 356 -22.31 -8.56 19.22
C LEU A 356 -23.42 -8.26 18.20
N ASP A 357 -23.10 -7.43 17.21
CA ASP A 357 -23.99 -7.03 16.12
C ASP A 357 -23.55 -7.65 14.79
N THR A 358 -22.24 -7.60 14.51
CA THR A 358 -21.64 -8.15 13.29
C THR A 358 -20.71 -9.30 13.62
N LEU A 359 -20.94 -10.45 12.97
CA LEU A 359 -20.09 -11.63 13.04
C LEU A 359 -19.68 -12.04 11.63
N CYS A 360 -18.39 -11.92 11.34
CA CYS A 360 -17.77 -12.42 10.13
C CYS A 360 -16.95 -13.66 10.49
N ILE A 361 -17.24 -14.77 9.82
CA ILE A 361 -16.46 -15.99 9.94
C ILE A 361 -16.02 -16.38 8.55
N GLY A 362 -14.72 -16.36 8.34
CA GLY A 362 -14.07 -16.82 7.13
C GLY A 362 -13.87 -18.33 7.10
N SER A 363 -12.76 -18.73 6.50
CA SER A 363 -12.31 -20.12 6.51
C SER A 363 -12.14 -20.60 7.96
N ILE A 364 -12.94 -21.57 8.40
CA ILE A 364 -12.65 -22.30 9.64
C ILE A 364 -11.80 -23.49 9.24
N CYS A 365 -10.64 -23.62 9.87
CA CYS A 365 -9.79 -24.76 9.63
C CYS A 365 -10.40 -25.95 10.37
N TYR A 366 -11.10 -26.79 9.61
CA TYR A 366 -11.49 -28.11 10.07
C TYR A 366 -10.21 -28.88 10.36
N GLU A 367 -10.21 -29.63 11.46
CA GLU A 367 -9.28 -30.72 11.67
C GLU A 367 -9.20 -31.44 10.32
N PRO A 368 -8.04 -31.43 9.63
CA PRO A 368 -7.95 -32.22 8.43
C PRO A 368 -8.36 -33.59 8.90
N ASP A 369 -9.40 -34.15 8.30
CA ASP A 369 -9.59 -35.59 8.36
C ASP A 369 -8.20 -36.09 8.09
N VAL A 370 -7.57 -36.66 9.11
CA VAL A 370 -6.43 -37.55 8.98
C VAL A 370 -7.03 -38.78 8.30
N MET A 371 -7.61 -38.59 7.11
CA MET A 371 -7.37 -39.37 5.92
C MET A 371 -5.85 -39.44 5.84
N ASP A 372 -5.28 -40.30 6.69
CA ASP A 372 -4.57 -41.48 6.26
C ASP A 372 -3.95 -41.25 4.87
N MET A 373 -3.14 -40.20 4.77
CA MET A 373 -1.90 -40.26 4.03
C MET A 373 -1.01 -41.24 4.80
N GLY A 374 -1.52 -42.47 4.96
CA GLY A 374 -0.73 -43.66 4.80
C GLY A 374 0.04 -43.40 3.51
N TYR A 375 1.25 -42.89 3.70
CA TYR A 375 2.45 -43.62 3.36
C TYR A 375 2.10 -45.11 3.31
N ARG A 376 1.46 -45.52 2.21
CA ARG A 376 1.41 -46.90 1.77
C ARG A 376 2.88 -47.25 1.65
N GLY A 377 3.33 -47.99 2.65
CA GLY A 377 4.69 -48.49 2.72
C GLY A 377 5.11 -48.96 1.35
N GLU A 378 6.28 -48.50 0.96
CA GLU A 378 7.05 -49.02 -0.14
C GLU A 378 6.92 -50.56 -0.14
N GLY A 379 6.25 -51.08 -1.15
CA GLY A 379 6.28 -52.50 -1.43
C GLY A 379 7.72 -52.89 -1.68
N GLU A 380 8.24 -53.69 -0.77
CA GLU A 380 9.40 -54.57 -0.84
C GLU A 380 10.03 -54.70 -2.24
N TYR A 381 11.26 -54.20 -2.36
CA TYR A 381 12.21 -54.71 -3.35
C TYR A 381 12.50 -56.19 -3.04
N GLY A 382 11.84 -57.07 -3.78
CA GLY A 382 12.23 -58.49 -3.87
C GLY A 382 13.50 -58.66 -4.72
N VAL A 383 14.46 -59.40 -4.14
CA VAL A 383 15.75 -59.83 -4.71
C VAL A 383 15.57 -60.91 -5.79
#